data_AF-A0A4Q5Z2Z3-F1
#
_entry.id   AF-A0A4Q5Z2Z3-F1
#
_cell.length_a   1.000
_cell.length_b   1.000
_cell.length_c   1.000
_cell.angle_alpha   90.00
_cell.angle_beta   90.00
_cell.angle_gamma   90.00
#
_symmetry.space_group_name_H-M   'P 1'
#
loop_
_entity.id
_entity.type
_entity.pdbx_description
1 polymer ?
#
loop_
_entity_poly.entity_id
_entity_poly.type
_entity_poly.pdbx_seq_one_letter_code
_entity_poly.pdbx_strand_id
1 'polypeptide(L)'
;MLTALFVSQQTNRTMKIIASIFGIGYIRKGGGTVAAAFAVLIWWLLFRNLQSSYVLQLAVTVLVTALGVWAGNRVEPEWGKDSYRVVIDEVAGMFISVLFIPLDWKWLLI
;
A
#
# COMPACT_ATOMS: atom_id res chain seq x y z
N MET A 1 8.03 29.77 11.61
CA MET A 1 9.05 29.04 10.82
C MET A 1 9.38 27.67 11.42
N LEU A 2 9.73 27.56 12.71
CA LEU A 2 10.00 26.27 13.38
C LEU A 2 8.81 25.28 13.35
N THR A 3 7.59 25.77 13.59
CA THR A 3 6.38 24.93 13.61
C THR A 3 6.07 24.31 12.25
N ALA A 4 6.30 25.05 11.15
CA ALA A 4 6.10 24.56 9.79
C ALA A 4 7.13 23.47 9.41
N LEU A 5 8.38 23.64 9.85
CA LEU A 5 9.43 22.62 9.69
C LEU A 5 9.16 21.36 10.52
N PHE A 6 8.64 21.50 11.74
CA PHE A 6 8.29 20.35 12.57
C PHE A 6 7.12 19.54 11.97
N VAL A 7 6.10 20.23 11.45
CA VAL A 7 4.95 19.61 10.77
C VAL A 7 5.38 18.93 9.45
N SER A 8 6.29 19.53 8.68
CA SER A 8 6.78 18.90 7.44
C SER A 8 7.62 17.65 7.73
N GLN A 9 8.49 17.70 8.74
CA GLN A 9 9.29 16.54 9.18
C GLN A 9 8.42 15.40 9.74
N GLN A 10 7.39 15.73 10.53
CA GLN A 10 6.44 14.74 11.04
C GLN A 10 5.63 14.09 9.92
N THR A 11 5.17 14.90 8.96
CA THR A 11 4.45 14.42 7.76
C THR A 11 5.33 13.44 6.99
N ASN A 12 6.61 13.73 6.80
CA ASN A 12 7.54 12.81 6.14
C ASN A 12 7.72 11.50 6.90
N ARG A 13 7.77 11.50 8.24
CA ARG A 13 7.83 10.24 9.01
C ARG A 13 6.60 9.37 8.80
N THR A 14 5.40 9.95 8.86
CA THR A 14 4.17 9.20 8.61
C THR A 14 4.11 8.67 7.18
N MET A 15 4.49 9.48 6.18
CA MET A 15 4.53 9.03 4.78
C MET A 15 5.52 7.89 4.56
N LYS A 16 6.68 7.89 5.25
CA LYS A 16 7.64 6.78 5.18
C LYS A 16 7.06 5.47 5.74
N ILE A 17 6.30 5.54 6.83
CA ILE A 17 5.64 4.35 7.41
C ILE A 17 4.59 3.81 6.44
N ILE A 18 3.80 4.69 5.83
CA ILE A 18 2.77 4.33 4.86
C ILE A 18 3.42 3.75 3.58
N ALA A 19 4.36 4.48 2.99
CA ALA A 19 5.03 4.09 1.75
C ALA A 19 5.76 2.75 1.88
N SER A 20 6.35 2.47 3.04
CA SER A 20 7.05 1.21 3.31
C SER A 20 6.16 0.10 3.86
N ILE A 21 4.85 0.31 4.02
CA ILE A 21 3.90 -0.61 4.68
C ILE A 21 4.46 -1.09 6.03
N PHE A 22 4.49 -0.19 7.01
CA PHE A 22 4.95 -0.47 8.37
C PHE A 22 6.38 -1.03 8.46
N GLY A 23 7.21 -0.75 7.46
CA GLY A 23 8.63 -1.12 7.43
C GLY A 23 8.98 -2.30 6.52
N ILE A 24 8.02 -2.94 5.85
CA ILE A 24 8.27 -3.99 4.84
C ILE A 24 9.23 -3.51 3.75
N GLY A 25 9.10 -2.25 3.31
CA GLY A 25 9.96 -1.65 2.28
C GLY A 25 11.46 -1.60 2.64
N TYR A 26 11.84 -1.78 3.90
CA TYR A 26 13.25 -1.86 4.28
C TYR A 26 13.87 -3.25 4.03
N ILE A 27 13.06 -4.26 3.67
CA ILE A 27 13.53 -5.57 3.26
C ILE A 27 14.21 -5.44 1.89
N ARG A 28 15.54 -5.57 1.87
CA ARG A 28 16.37 -5.36 0.66
C ARG A 28 16.04 -6.30 -0.51
N LYS A 29 15.72 -7.57 -0.24
CA LYS A 29 15.42 -8.58 -1.26
C LYS A 29 14.03 -9.14 -1.02
N GLY A 30 13.15 -9.01 -2.01
CA GLY A 30 11.78 -9.55 -1.93
C GLY A 30 10.81 -8.72 -1.10
N GLY A 31 11.13 -7.46 -0.77
CA GLY A 31 10.21 -6.57 -0.04
C GLY A 31 8.85 -6.44 -0.73
N GLY A 32 8.83 -6.34 -2.07
CA GLY A 32 7.60 -6.33 -2.85
C GLY A 32 6.79 -7.63 -2.72
N THR A 33 7.43 -8.80 -2.71
CA THR A 33 6.75 -10.08 -2.50
C THR A 33 6.10 -10.16 -1.11
N VAL A 34 6.81 -9.70 -0.08
CA VAL A 34 6.27 -9.66 1.29
C VAL A 34 5.11 -8.66 1.36
N ALA A 35 5.21 -7.52 0.68
CA ALA A 35 4.13 -6.53 0.60
C ALA A 35 2.90 -7.08 -0.14
N ALA A 36 3.08 -7.81 -1.24
CA ALA A 36 2.00 -8.45 -1.97
C ALA A 36 1.32 -9.55 -1.13
N ALA A 37 2.08 -10.41 -0.45
CA ALA A 37 1.54 -11.40 0.47
C ALA A 37 0.76 -10.76 1.62
N PHE A 38 1.29 -9.66 2.17
CA PHE A 38 0.59 -8.85 3.16
C PHE A 38 -0.70 -8.24 2.59
N ALA A 39 -0.68 -7.72 1.36
CA ALA A 39 -1.86 -7.17 0.68
C ALA A 39 -2.96 -8.23 0.53
N VAL A 40 -2.62 -9.43 0.05
CA VAL A 40 -3.57 -10.55 -0.06
C VAL A 40 -4.20 -10.88 1.29
N LEU A 41 -3.38 -10.97 2.35
CA LEU A 41 -3.88 -11.25 3.69
C LEU A 41 -4.86 -10.17 4.18
N ILE A 42 -4.52 -8.89 3.99
CA ILE A 42 -5.39 -7.77 4.36
C ILE A 42 -6.68 -7.79 3.54
N TRP A 43 -6.59 -7.99 2.22
CA TRP A 43 -7.76 -8.08 1.35
C TRP A 43 -8.71 -9.19 1.80
N TRP A 44 -8.16 -10.38 2.09
CA TRP A 44 -8.94 -11.51 2.59
C TRP A 44 -9.61 -11.19 3.93
N LEU A 45 -8.88 -10.60 4.89
CA LEU A 45 -9.45 -10.22 6.18
C LEU A 45 -10.58 -9.19 6.06
N LEU A 46 -10.44 -8.20 5.16
CA LEU A 46 -11.44 -7.16 4.95
C LEU A 46 -12.70 -7.68 4.25
N PHE A 47 -12.56 -8.55 3.25
CA PHE A 47 -13.66 -8.89 2.34
C PHE A 47 -14.19 -10.31 2.46
N ARG A 48 -13.60 -11.19 3.29
CA ARG A 48 -14.07 -12.59 3.45
C ARG A 48 -15.55 -12.72 3.81
N ASN A 49 -16.10 -11.78 4.56
CA ASN A 49 -17.52 -11.75 4.96
C ASN A 49 -18.35 -10.75 4.14
N LEU A 50 -17.72 -10.01 3.20
CA LEU A 50 -18.30 -8.91 2.44
C LEU A 50 -18.03 -9.09 0.93
N GLN A 51 -18.01 -10.34 0.46
CA GLN A 51 -17.58 -10.69 -0.90
C GLN A 51 -18.36 -9.96 -2.01
N SER A 52 -19.66 -9.69 -1.80
CA SER A 52 -20.52 -9.00 -2.77
C SER A 52 -20.46 -7.47 -2.67
N SER A 53 -19.65 -6.91 -1.77
CA SER A 53 -19.56 -5.45 -1.56
C SER A 53 -18.57 -4.80 -2.54
N TYR A 54 -18.84 -4.91 -3.84
CA TYR A 54 -17.96 -4.42 -4.90
C TYR A 54 -17.69 -2.91 -4.82
N VAL A 55 -18.67 -2.12 -4.39
CA VAL A 55 -18.49 -0.66 -4.20
C VAL A 55 -17.46 -0.38 -3.10
N LEU A 56 -17.48 -1.15 -2.01
CA LEU A 56 -16.50 -1.01 -0.92
C LEU A 56 -15.11 -1.47 -1.36
N GLN A 57 -15.02 -2.58 -2.10
CA GLN A 57 -13.76 -3.04 -2.68
C GLN A 57 -13.14 -1.97 -3.58
N LEU A 58 -13.92 -1.42 -4.52
CA LEU A 58 -13.48 -0.35 -5.40
C LEU A 58 -13.05 0.90 -4.61
N ALA A 59 -13.82 1.32 -3.61
CA ALA A 59 -13.49 2.47 -2.79
C ALA A 59 -12.16 2.27 -2.04
N VAL A 60 -11.95 1.11 -1.43
CA VAL A 60 -10.69 0.77 -0.74
C VAL A 60 -9.52 0.76 -1.72
N THR A 61 -9.67 0.12 -2.88
CA THR A 61 -8.63 0.09 -3.91
C THR A 61 -8.25 1.51 -4.37
N VAL A 62 -9.23 2.34 -4.71
CA VAL A 62 -8.99 3.74 -5.14
C VAL A 62 -8.30 4.54 -4.04
N LEU A 63 -8.74 4.41 -2.79
CA LEU A 63 -8.14 5.11 -1.65
C LEU A 63 -6.69 4.69 -1.44
N VAL A 64 -6.38 3.39 -1.48
CA VAL A 64 -5.02 2.87 -1.32
C VAL A 64 -4.13 3.28 -2.48
N THR A 65 -4.60 3.24 -3.72
CA THR A 65 -3.84 3.72 -4.89
C THR A 65 -3.54 5.21 -4.77
N ALA A 66 -4.53 6.04 -4.46
CA ALA A 66 -4.32 7.48 -4.29
C ALA A 66 -3.36 7.79 -3.14
N LEU A 67 -3.50 7.08 -2.01
CA LEU A 67 -2.59 7.17 -0.87
C LEU A 67 -1.17 6.75 -1.25
N GLY A 68 -1.01 5.70 -2.04
CA GLY A 68 0.27 5.20 -2.53
C GLY A 68 0.99 6.23 -3.40
N VAL A 69 0.30 6.79 -4.39
CA VAL A 69 0.84 7.86 -5.25
C VAL A 69 1.24 9.08 -4.40
N TRP A 70 0.39 9.50 -3.47
CA TRP A 70 0.68 10.64 -2.61
C TRP A 70 1.87 10.39 -1.68
N ALA A 71 1.93 9.22 -1.02
CA ALA A 71 3.01 8.85 -0.14
C ALA A 71 4.34 8.73 -0.90
N GLY A 72 4.33 8.11 -2.09
CA GLY A 72 5.49 8.00 -2.99
C GLY A 72 6.09 9.36 -3.33
N ASN A 73 5.24 10.28 -3.83
CA ASN A 73 5.67 11.66 -4.16
C ASN A 73 6.26 12.41 -2.97
N ARG A 74 5.81 12.11 -1.74
CA ARG A 74 6.31 12.77 -0.51
C ARG A 74 7.65 12.22 -0.03
N VAL A 75 7.92 10.94 -0.26
CA VAL A 75 9.19 10.31 0.14
C VAL A 75 10.26 10.39 -0.95
N GLU A 76 9.89 10.63 -2.22
CA GLU A 76 10.81 10.74 -3.37
C GLU A 76 12.00 11.69 -3.13
N PRO A 77 11.84 12.91 -2.56
CA PRO A 77 12.99 13.82 -2.35
C PRO A 77 14.07 13.25 -1.41
N GLU A 78 13.68 12.36 -0.48
CA GLU A 78 14.61 11.77 0.49
C GLU A 78 15.08 10.38 0.08
N TRP A 79 14.22 9.60 -0.58
CA TRP A 79 14.48 8.21 -0.91
C TRP A 79 14.95 7.98 -2.34
N GLY A 80 14.93 9.03 -3.16
CA GLY A 80 15.15 8.97 -4.60
C GLY A 80 13.89 8.57 -5.35
N LYS A 81 13.90 8.88 -6.65
CA LYS A 81 12.87 8.44 -7.60
C LYS A 81 12.83 6.91 -7.64
N ASP A 82 11.62 6.34 -7.68
CA ASP A 82 11.37 4.90 -7.80
C ASP A 82 12.12 4.06 -6.75
N SER A 83 12.12 4.53 -5.50
CA SER A 83 12.81 3.85 -4.41
C SER A 83 12.17 2.50 -4.12
N TYR A 84 12.98 1.43 -4.07
CA TYR A 84 12.54 0.07 -3.67
C TYR A 84 11.86 0.00 -2.28
N ARG A 85 11.99 1.06 -1.47
CA ARG A 85 11.35 1.19 -0.16
C ARG A 85 9.88 1.58 -0.24
N VAL A 86 9.42 2.10 -1.37
CA VAL A 86 8.01 2.33 -1.64
C VAL A 86 7.45 1.00 -2.09
N VAL A 87 6.67 0.34 -1.23
CA VAL A 87 6.03 -0.96 -1.49
C VAL A 87 4.50 -0.88 -1.37
N ILE A 88 3.97 0.30 -1.06
CA ILE A 88 2.52 0.56 -1.08
C ILE A 88 1.93 0.50 -2.50
N ASP A 89 2.76 0.76 -3.51
CA ASP A 89 2.43 0.53 -4.92
C ASP A 89 2.20 -0.95 -5.21
N GLU A 90 2.96 -1.87 -4.61
CA GLU A 90 2.72 -3.31 -4.72
C GLU A 90 1.42 -3.74 -4.03
N VAL A 91 1.09 -3.12 -2.89
CA VAL A 91 -0.21 -3.33 -2.23
C VAL A 91 -1.36 -2.83 -3.10
N ALA A 92 -1.22 -1.63 -3.67
CA ALA A 92 -2.22 -1.06 -4.56
C ALA A 92 -2.40 -1.90 -5.83
N GLY A 93 -1.30 -2.34 -6.44
CA GLY A 93 -1.30 -3.24 -7.59
C GLY A 93 -2.01 -4.55 -7.28
N MET A 94 -1.71 -5.16 -6.12
CA MET A 94 -2.39 -6.39 -5.71
C MET A 94 -3.89 -6.19 -5.51
N PHE A 95 -4.32 -5.09 -4.87
CA PHE A 95 -5.74 -4.77 -4.69
C PHE A 95 -6.47 -4.58 -6.02
N ILE A 96 -5.80 -4.00 -7.03
CA ILE A 96 -6.34 -3.90 -8.38
C ILE A 96 -6.46 -5.30 -9.02
N SER A 97 -5.45 -6.16 -8.88
CA SER A 97 -5.44 -7.51 -9.45
C SER A 97 -6.58 -8.39 -8.94
N VAL A 98 -6.95 -8.27 -7.66
CA VAL A 98 -8.02 -9.08 -7.05
C VAL A 98 -9.38 -8.37 -7.01
N LEU A 99 -9.48 -7.16 -7.56
CA LEU A 99 -10.72 -6.40 -7.58
C LEU A 99 -11.79 -7.14 -8.41
N PHE A 100 -12.99 -7.29 -7.86
CA PHE A 100 -14.10 -8.03 -8.46
C PHE A 100 -13.88 -9.53 -8.66
N ILE A 101 -12.78 -10.08 -8.13
CA ILE A 101 -12.53 -11.53 -8.15
C ILE A 101 -13.17 -12.17 -6.92
N PRO A 102 -13.86 -13.32 -7.06
CA PRO A 102 -14.34 -14.08 -5.91
C PRO A 102 -13.20 -14.41 -4.94
N LEU A 103 -13.42 -14.21 -3.64
CA LEU A 103 -12.45 -14.56 -2.59
C LEU A 103 -12.42 -16.07 -2.36
N ASP A 104 -11.97 -16.79 -3.37
CA ASP A 104 -11.62 -18.19 -3.34
C ASP A 104 -10.09 -18.30 -3.32
N TRP A 105 -9.55 -19.20 -2.49
CA TRP A 105 -8.10 -19.32 -2.30
C TRP A 105 -7.33 -19.56 -3.60
N LYS A 106 -7.98 -20.20 -4.59
CA LYS A 106 -7.43 -20.46 -5.92
C LYS A 106 -7.09 -19.18 -6.68
N TRP A 107 -7.85 -18.11 -6.48
CA TRP A 107 -7.67 -16.84 -7.18
C TRP A 107 -6.79 -15.86 -6.42
N LEU A 108 -6.61 -16.04 -5.11
CA LEU A 108 -5.77 -15.18 -4.27
C LEU A 108 -4.26 -15.45 -4.41
N LEU A 109 -3.87 -16.54 -5.08
CA LEU A 109 -2.47 -16.96 -5.27
C LEU A 109 -1.95 -16.76 -6.70
N ILE A 110 -2.77 -16.19 -7.59
CA ILE A 110 -2.41 -15.90 -8.99
C ILE A 110 -1.85 -14.48 -9.06
#